data_AF-A0A455UJ14-F1
#
_entry.id   AF-A0A455UJ14-F1
#
_cell.length_a   1.000
_cell.length_b   1.000
_cell.length_c   1.000
_cell.angle_alpha   90.00
_cell.angle_beta   90.00
_cell.angle_gamma   90.00
#
_symmetry.space_group_name_H-M   'P 1'
#
loop_
_entity.id
_entity.type
_entity.pdbx_description
1 polymer ?
#
loop_
_entity_poly.entity_id
_entity_poly.type
_entity_poly.pdbx_seq_one_letter_code
_entity_poly.pdbx_strand_id
1 'polypeptide(L)'
;MPNFQALGERIAQTSEVNRFQSAFSLARNTAISQRSQITICPASEGRTACDSEWSGELMIIKGDKTDSVQADDILRVIPAQENTEVAYSRGWSRIRYNAMGYTSGYNGSFAICSGNSVESSMGKSWCSASWDV
;
A
#
# COMPACT_ATOMS: atom_id res chain seq x y z
N MET A 1 -17.52 -25.76 2.49
CA MET A 1 -16.73 -26.31 3.62
C MET A 1 -16.08 -25.15 4.37
N PRO A 2 -16.41 -24.92 5.64
CA PRO A 2 -16.00 -23.71 6.39
C PRO A 2 -14.47 -23.48 6.48
N ASN A 3 -13.67 -24.55 6.41
CA ASN A 3 -12.21 -24.46 6.57
C ASN A 3 -11.47 -23.86 5.35
N PHE A 4 -12.04 -23.92 4.15
CA PHE A 4 -11.41 -23.38 2.95
C PHE A 4 -11.49 -21.84 2.89
N GLN A 5 -12.54 -21.25 3.45
CA GLN A 5 -12.72 -19.80 3.51
C GLN A 5 -11.68 -19.16 4.44
N ALA A 6 -11.55 -19.67 5.66
CA ALA A 6 -10.56 -19.18 6.63
C ALA A 6 -9.11 -19.34 6.15
N LEU A 7 -8.80 -20.37 5.35
CA LEU A 7 -7.50 -20.53 4.73
C LEU A 7 -7.27 -19.47 3.64
N GLY A 8 -8.25 -19.26 2.76
CA GLY A 8 -8.20 -18.24 1.72
C GLY A 8 -7.97 -16.84 2.28
N GLU A 9 -8.67 -16.49 3.36
CA GLU A 9 -8.52 -15.21 4.06
C GLU A 9 -7.09 -14.98 4.59
N ARG A 10 -6.46 -16.01 5.17
CA ARG A 10 -5.08 -15.92 5.67
C ARG A 10 -4.07 -15.78 4.54
N ILE A 11 -4.30 -16.49 3.42
CA ILE A 11 -3.46 -16.37 2.22
C ILE A 11 -3.57 -14.96 1.66
N ALA A 12 -4.79 -14.42 1.51
CA ALA A 12 -5.03 -13.07 1.02
C ALA A 12 -4.33 -12.02 1.91
N GLN A 13 -4.50 -12.11 3.23
CA GLN A 13 -3.83 -11.21 4.17
C GLN A 13 -2.30 -11.27 4.06
N THR A 14 -1.72 -12.48 4.04
CA THR A 14 -0.26 -12.66 3.94
C THR A 14 0.26 -12.14 2.60
N SER A 15 -0.46 -12.39 1.51
CA SER A 15 -0.17 -11.85 0.19
C SER A 15 -0.13 -10.33 0.22
N GLU A 16 -1.11 -9.70 0.88
CA GLU A 16 -1.19 -8.24 0.93
C GLU A 16 -0.09 -7.59 1.77
N VAL A 17 0.28 -8.23 2.87
CA VAL A 17 1.46 -7.83 3.65
C VAL A 17 2.73 -7.86 2.78
N ASN A 18 2.94 -8.96 2.07
CA ASN A 18 4.11 -9.10 1.20
C ASN A 18 4.07 -8.09 0.04
N ARG A 19 2.87 -7.79 -0.49
CA ARG A 19 2.67 -6.78 -1.53
C ARG A 19 3.14 -5.41 -1.04
N PHE A 20 2.66 -4.95 0.11
CA PHE A 20 3.04 -3.66 0.69
C PHE A 20 4.53 -3.58 1.03
N GLN A 21 5.10 -4.61 1.66
CA GLN A 21 6.52 -4.65 1.97
C GLN A 21 7.38 -4.57 0.70
N SER A 22 7.00 -5.33 -0.33
CA SER A 22 7.70 -5.32 -1.62
C SER A 22 7.57 -3.97 -2.31
N ALA A 23 6.38 -3.36 -2.26
CA ALA A 23 6.10 -2.05 -2.83
C ALA A 23 6.96 -0.95 -2.19
N PHE A 24 7.00 -0.88 -0.86
CA PHE A 24 7.81 0.10 -0.12
C PHE A 24 9.30 -0.12 -0.31
N SER A 25 9.75 -1.39 -0.26
CA SER A 25 11.15 -1.72 -0.54
C SER A 25 11.56 -1.32 -1.94
N LEU A 26 10.70 -1.56 -2.94
CA LEU A 26 10.93 -1.16 -4.32
C LEU A 26 11.02 0.37 -4.44
N ALA A 27 10.02 1.10 -3.92
CA ALA A 27 10.00 2.57 -3.99
C ALA A 27 11.25 3.18 -3.33
N ARG A 28 11.63 2.67 -2.15
CA ARG A 28 12.84 3.10 -1.43
C ARG A 28 14.11 2.83 -2.22
N ASN A 29 14.26 1.61 -2.75
CA ASN A 29 15.45 1.24 -3.53
C ASN A 29 15.53 2.02 -4.86
N THR A 30 14.39 2.31 -5.48
CA THR A 30 14.32 3.19 -6.65
C THR A 30 14.78 4.60 -6.32
N ALA A 31 14.39 5.16 -5.17
CA ALA A 31 14.83 6.49 -4.74
C ALA A 31 16.36 6.57 -4.56
N ILE A 32 16.93 5.55 -3.92
CA ILE A 32 18.37 5.45 -3.70
C ILE A 32 19.12 5.28 -5.02
N SER A 33 18.70 4.30 -5.84
CA SER A 33 19.40 3.97 -7.09
C SER A 33 19.35 5.11 -8.11
N GLN A 34 18.21 5.80 -8.22
CA GLN A 34 18.07 6.95 -9.12
C GLN A 34 18.56 8.27 -8.50
N ARG A 35 18.96 8.26 -7.21
CA ARG A 35 19.32 9.45 -6.43
C ARG A 35 18.30 10.58 -6.59
N SER A 36 17.03 10.20 -6.60
CA SER A 36 15.92 11.12 -6.81
C SER A 36 14.80 10.80 -5.85
N GLN A 37 13.90 11.76 -5.68
CA GLN A 37 12.75 11.55 -4.84
C GLN A 37 11.73 10.64 -5.53
N ILE A 38 11.16 9.71 -4.79
CA ILE A 38 10.13 8.78 -5.27
C ILE A 38 8.93 8.82 -4.33
N THR A 39 7.74 8.83 -4.91
CA THR A 39 6.48 8.75 -4.19
C THR A 39 5.81 7.41 -4.47
N ILE A 40 5.23 6.81 -3.44
CA ILE A 40 4.29 5.70 -3.58
C ILE A 40 2.93 6.11 -3.02
N CYS A 41 1.88 5.82 -3.77
CA CYS A 41 0.51 6.14 -3.38
C CYS A 41 -0.52 5.21 -4.04
N PRO A 42 -1.76 5.16 -3.51
CA PRO A 42 -2.88 4.56 -4.22
C PRO A 42 -3.13 5.24 -5.56
N ALA A 43 -3.52 4.47 -6.58
CA ALA A 43 -3.80 5.00 -7.90
C ALA A 43 -5.24 5.49 -7.99
N SER A 44 -5.46 6.69 -8.52
CA SER A 44 -6.79 7.08 -8.98
C SER A 44 -7.21 6.23 -10.18
N GLU A 45 -8.51 6.23 -10.48
CA GLU A 45 -8.97 5.78 -11.80
C GLU A 45 -8.20 6.55 -12.90
N GLY A 46 -7.72 5.84 -13.92
CA GLY A 46 -6.90 6.42 -14.99
C GLY A 46 -5.43 6.72 -14.63
N ARG A 47 -4.98 6.49 -13.39
CA ARG A 47 -3.57 6.63 -12.95
C ARG A 47 -3.00 8.04 -13.06
N THR A 48 -3.83 9.06 -12.97
CA THR A 48 -3.43 10.47 -13.12
C THR A 48 -3.22 11.20 -11.80
N ALA A 49 -3.55 10.58 -10.67
CA ALA A 49 -3.38 11.15 -9.34
C ALA A 49 -3.22 10.05 -8.28
N CYS A 50 -2.80 10.47 -7.09
CA CYS A 50 -2.84 9.66 -5.89
C CYS A 50 -4.25 9.68 -5.29
N ASP A 51 -4.82 8.50 -5.05
CA ASP A 51 -6.09 8.33 -4.34
C ASP A 51 -5.85 8.08 -2.84
N SER A 52 -6.93 7.94 -2.07
CA SER A 52 -6.93 7.67 -0.64
C SER A 52 -7.14 6.20 -0.28
N GLU A 53 -7.56 5.37 -1.23
CA GLU A 53 -7.88 3.95 -1.01
C GLU A 53 -6.66 3.03 -1.13
N TRP A 54 -5.97 2.78 -0.01
CA TRP A 54 -4.78 1.95 0.04
C TRP A 54 -5.00 0.47 -0.32
N SER A 55 -6.24 -0.02 -0.23
CA SER A 55 -6.60 -1.38 -0.66
C SER A 55 -6.51 -1.55 -2.17
N GLY A 56 -6.48 -0.44 -2.92
CA GLY A 56 -6.43 -0.42 -4.37
C GLY A 56 -5.05 -0.70 -4.98
N GLU A 57 -4.98 -0.43 -6.28
CA GLU A 57 -3.73 -0.42 -7.03
C GLU A 57 -2.79 0.65 -6.46
N LEU A 58 -1.49 0.35 -6.38
CA LEU A 58 -0.48 1.32 -5.96
C LEU A 58 0.39 1.73 -7.16
N MET A 59 0.81 2.99 -7.17
CA MET A 59 1.78 3.51 -8.13
C MET A 59 3.06 3.93 -7.42
N ILE A 60 4.20 3.65 -8.05
CA ILE A 60 5.49 4.23 -7.72
C ILE A 60 5.79 5.28 -8.79
N ILE A 61 5.93 6.53 -8.36
CA ILE A 61 5.98 7.71 -9.20
C ILE A 61 7.30 8.45 -8.94
N LYS A 62 7.90 8.98 -10.00
CA LYS A 62 9.06 9.85 -9.91
C LYS A 62 8.69 11.23 -9.36
N GLY A 63 9.48 11.75 -8.41
CA GLY A 63 9.32 13.08 -7.85
C GLY A 63 8.35 13.16 -6.66
N ASP A 64 7.70 14.32 -6.49
CA ASP A 64 6.72 14.58 -5.42
C ASP A 64 5.29 14.78 -5.95
N LYS A 65 4.91 14.02 -6.97
CA LYS A 65 3.62 14.22 -7.61
C LYS A 65 2.52 13.50 -6.85
N THR A 66 1.42 14.20 -6.62
CA THR A 66 0.16 13.64 -6.08
C THR A 66 -1.01 13.78 -7.03
N ASP A 67 -0.87 14.64 -8.01
CA ASP A 67 -1.87 15.02 -8.99
C ASP A 67 -1.16 15.28 -10.33
N SER A 68 -1.93 15.30 -11.41
CA SER A 68 -1.41 15.52 -12.77
C SER A 68 -0.25 14.59 -13.15
N VAL A 69 -0.26 13.36 -12.60
CA VAL A 69 0.72 12.31 -12.87
C VAL A 69 0.62 11.92 -14.33
N GLN A 70 1.74 11.98 -15.03
CA GLN A 70 1.85 11.57 -16.42
C GLN A 70 2.32 10.13 -16.52
N ALA A 71 2.10 9.48 -17.66
CA ALA A 71 2.49 8.09 -17.85
C ALA A 71 4.00 7.86 -17.72
N ASP A 72 4.82 8.85 -18.06
CA ASP A 72 6.29 8.82 -17.94
C ASP A 72 6.79 9.05 -16.51
N ASP A 73 5.95 9.60 -15.62
CA ASP A 73 6.25 9.70 -14.20
C ASP A 73 6.10 8.35 -13.48
N ILE A 74 5.24 7.46 -13.99
CA ILE A 74 4.92 6.18 -13.37
C ILE A 74 6.03 5.17 -13.66
N LEU A 75 6.79 4.84 -12.61
CA LEU A 75 7.89 3.88 -12.70
C LEU A 75 7.40 2.44 -12.53
N ARG A 76 6.34 2.24 -11.74
CA ARG A 76 5.74 0.93 -11.50
C ARG A 76 4.29 1.06 -11.09
N VAL A 77 3.49 0.10 -11.54
CA VAL A 77 2.14 -0.15 -11.06
C VAL A 77 2.12 -1.49 -10.33
N ILE A 78 1.43 -1.54 -9.20
CA ILE A 78 1.31 -2.71 -8.33
C ILE A 78 -0.18 -3.00 -8.17
N PRO A 79 -0.69 -4.11 -8.74
CA PRO A 79 -2.12 -4.41 -8.71
C PRO A 79 -2.63 -4.57 -7.28
N ALA A 80 -3.93 -4.37 -7.08
CA ALA A 80 -4.59 -4.63 -5.80
C ALA A 80 -4.60 -6.12 -5.47
N GLN A 81 -4.57 -6.47 -4.19
CA GLN A 81 -4.94 -7.80 -3.71
C GLN A 81 -6.46 -7.83 -3.48
N GLU A 82 -7.11 -8.83 -4.05
CA GLU A 82 -8.55 -9.02 -3.83
C GLU A 82 -8.83 -9.51 -2.40
N ASN A 83 -10.02 -9.15 -1.90
CA ASN A 83 -10.52 -9.55 -0.59
C ASN A 83 -9.58 -9.11 0.55
N THR A 84 -9.04 -7.90 0.47
CA THR A 84 -8.30 -7.26 1.57
C THR A 84 -8.66 -5.79 1.68
N GLU A 85 -8.61 -5.28 2.90
CA GLU A 85 -8.77 -3.87 3.23
C GLU A 85 -7.49 -3.37 3.90
N VAL A 86 -7.08 -2.16 3.54
CA VAL A 86 -5.86 -1.54 4.05
C VAL A 86 -6.13 -0.13 4.56
N ALA A 87 -5.82 0.11 5.83
CA ALA A 87 -5.95 1.41 6.46
C ALA A 87 -4.59 1.95 6.90
N TYR A 88 -4.35 3.24 6.66
CA TYR A 88 -3.13 3.91 7.11
C TYR A 88 -3.42 4.85 8.28
N SER A 89 -2.70 4.70 9.39
CA SER A 89 -3.02 5.37 10.66
C SER A 89 -2.87 6.89 10.66
N ARG A 90 -2.18 7.46 9.66
CA ARG A 90 -1.99 8.91 9.52
C ARG A 90 -2.91 9.57 8.49
N GLY A 91 -3.69 8.79 7.74
CA GLY A 91 -4.63 9.30 6.74
C GLY A 91 -3.98 9.96 5.50
N TRP A 92 -2.65 9.88 5.33
CA TRP A 92 -2.02 10.37 4.10
C TRP A 92 -2.32 9.43 2.92
N SER A 93 -2.48 10.02 1.74
CA SER A 93 -2.61 9.31 0.46
C SER A 93 -1.27 9.03 -0.22
N ARG A 94 -0.13 9.21 0.47
CA ARG A 94 1.20 8.97 -0.11
C ARG A 94 2.25 8.70 0.96
N ILE A 95 3.32 8.04 0.53
CA ILE A 95 4.61 7.95 1.21
C ILE A 95 5.69 8.44 0.24
N ARG A 96 6.66 9.20 0.75
CA ARG A 96 7.74 9.79 -0.06
C ARG A 96 9.11 9.40 0.48
N TYR A 97 9.96 8.89 -0.39
CA TYR A 97 11.35 8.58 -0.12
C TYR A 97 12.26 9.61 -0.79
N ASN A 98 13.22 10.16 -0.05
CA ASN A 98 14.28 11.00 -0.63
C ASN A 98 15.39 10.15 -1.26
N ALA A 99 16.38 10.79 -1.88
CA ALA A 99 17.51 10.13 -2.54
C ALA A 99 18.39 9.26 -1.60
N MET A 100 18.24 9.39 -0.29
CA MET A 100 18.91 8.56 0.72
C MET A 100 18.02 7.40 1.23
N GLY A 101 16.80 7.30 0.73
CA GLY A 101 15.82 6.29 1.13
C GLY A 101 15.14 6.58 2.47
N TYR A 102 15.13 7.84 2.93
CA TYR A 102 14.42 8.24 4.13
C TYR A 102 13.04 8.81 3.79
N THR A 103 12.09 8.53 4.67
CA THR A 103 10.78 9.19 4.72
C THR A 103 10.80 10.30 5.77
N SER A 104 9.89 11.27 5.67
CA SER A 104 9.75 12.33 6.67
C SER A 104 8.29 12.75 6.75
N GLY A 105 7.72 12.78 7.94
CA GLY A 105 6.32 13.15 8.17
C GLY A 105 5.29 12.03 7.91
N TYR A 106 5.78 10.84 7.54
CA TYR A 106 4.97 9.66 7.23
C TYR A 106 5.17 8.52 8.23
N ASN A 107 5.63 8.82 9.45
CA ASN A 107 5.74 7.80 10.48
C ASN A 107 4.32 7.38 10.88
N GLY A 108 3.99 6.12 10.58
CA GLY A 108 2.67 5.56 10.77
C GLY A 108 2.67 4.08 10.45
N SER A 109 1.48 3.49 10.53
CA SER A 109 1.28 2.05 10.39
C SER A 109 0.17 1.73 9.41
N PHE A 110 0.38 0.67 8.64
CA PHE A 110 -0.63 0.07 7.78
C PHE A 110 -1.30 -1.09 8.52
N ALA A 111 -2.62 -1.07 8.61
CA ALA A 111 -3.43 -2.18 9.09
C ALA A 111 -4.04 -2.89 7.88
N ILE A 112 -3.77 -4.19 7.75
CA ILE A 112 -4.25 -5.03 6.65
C ILE A 112 -5.19 -6.07 7.22
N CYS A 113 -6.42 -6.11 6.71
CA CYS A 113 -7.48 -7.03 7.11
C CYS A 113 -7.95 -7.82 5.86
N SER A 114 -8.33 -9.09 6.02
CA SER A 114 -8.94 -9.87 4.93
C SER A 114 -10.46 -9.69 4.90
N GLY A 115 -11.01 -9.67 3.69
CA GLY A 115 -12.42 -9.41 3.40
C GLY A 115 -13.29 -10.66 3.53
N ASN A 116 -14.04 -10.70 4.62
CA ASN A 116 -15.44 -11.14 4.73
C ASN A 116 -15.91 -10.76 6.13
N SER A 117 -16.43 -9.55 6.28
CA SER A 117 -17.20 -9.16 7.46
C SER A 117 -18.55 -9.89 7.46
N VAL A 118 -18.54 -11.18 7.78
CA VAL A 118 -19.71 -11.78 8.43
C VAL A 118 -19.60 -11.38 9.89
N GLU A 119 -20.39 -10.38 10.24
CA GLU A 119 -20.57 -9.89 11.59
C GLU A 119 -20.68 -11.07 12.58
N SER A 120 -19.71 -11.16 13.48
CA SER A 120 -19.81 -12.02 14.66
C SER A 120 -19.15 -11.29 15.81
N SER A 121 -20.04 -10.79 16.67
CA SER A 121 -19.76 -10.40 18.04
C SER A 121 -18.74 -11.33 18.70
N MET A 122 -17.74 -10.72 19.35
CA MET A 122 -16.62 -11.31 20.09
C MET A 122 -15.42 -11.82 19.27
N GLY A 123 -14.47 -10.90 19.07
CA GLY A 123 -13.05 -11.22 19.21
C GLY A 123 -12.19 -11.11 17.96
N LYS A 124 -11.80 -9.87 17.62
CA LYS A 124 -10.66 -9.52 16.74
C LYS A 124 -10.75 -10.13 15.33
N SER A 125 -11.30 -9.36 14.39
CA SER A 125 -10.78 -9.38 13.02
C SER A 125 -9.25 -9.28 13.13
N TRP A 126 -8.53 -10.27 12.61
CA TRP A 126 -7.08 -10.30 12.70
C TRP A 126 -6.54 -9.20 11.79
N CYS A 127 -6.52 -7.97 12.29
CA CYS A 127 -5.85 -6.85 11.68
C CYS A 127 -4.54 -6.66 12.44
N SER A 128 -3.46 -7.34 12.08
CA SER A 128 -2.15 -6.88 12.53
C SER A 128 -1.01 -7.45 11.69
N ALA A 129 -0.59 -6.65 10.73
CA ALA A 129 0.78 -6.56 10.30
C ALA A 129 1.08 -5.05 10.25
N SER A 130 1.37 -4.47 11.42
CA SER A 130 1.71 -3.06 11.55
C SER A 130 3.19 -2.90 11.30
N TRP A 131 3.56 -2.10 10.31
CA TRP A 131 4.94 -1.76 9.98
C TRP A 131 5.08 -0.25 10.05
N ASP A 132 6.15 0.22 10.69
CA ASP A 132 6.56 1.62 10.60
C ASP A 132 7.17 1.87 9.22
N VAL A 133 6.76 2.96 8.60
CA VAL A 133 7.28 3.45 7.30
C VAL A 133 8.56 4.25 7.47
#